data_AF-A0A1A7X220-F1
#
_entry.id   AF-A0A1A7X220-F1
#
_cell.length_a   1.000
_cell.length_b   1.000
_cell.length_c   1.000
_cell.angle_alpha   90.00
_cell.angle_beta   90.00
_cell.angle_gamma   90.00
#
_symmetry.space_group_name_H-M   'P 1'
#
loop_
_entity.id
_entity.type
_entity.pdbx_description
1 polymer ?
#
loop_
_entity_poly.entity_id
_entity_poly.type
_entity_poly.pdbx_seq_one_letter_code
_entity_poly.pdbx_strand_id
1 'polypeptide(L)'
;MEVTMTVLDLAKDIYSLVENVKANKKRCLRVSERVKALESLVKSIKHRDKVQASADINKALNELSITLQSAYHLIDKYTMSNLVKRILKSSSHGDEFNGVNERLNDAFQRLALALQVEHGNEVYKVFELISRQKEDEVDGKEDDAELKRMLTEYGEYVEAMQRDLDEIKTS
;
A
#
# COMPACT_ATOMS: atom_id res chain seq x y z
N MET A 1 11.80 2.62 -7.03
CA MET A 1 11.22 2.97 -8.34
C MET A 1 11.74 2.13 -9.49
N GLU A 2 13.03 1.79 -9.56
CA GLU A 2 13.63 0.97 -10.65
C GLU A 2 12.89 -0.35 -10.90
N VAL A 3 12.59 -1.12 -9.85
CA VAL A 3 11.85 -2.39 -9.93
C VAL A 3 10.45 -2.25 -10.54
N THR A 4 9.75 -1.14 -10.25
CA THR A 4 8.42 -0.90 -10.86
C THR A 4 8.52 -0.68 -12.36
N MET A 5 9.59 -0.05 -12.84
CA MET A 5 9.82 0.11 -14.28
C MET A 5 10.09 -1.25 -14.92
N THR A 6 10.96 -2.06 -14.31
CA THR A 6 11.24 -3.43 -14.78
C THR A 6 9.98 -4.27 -14.91
N VAL A 7 9.07 -4.21 -13.93
CA VAL A 7 7.80 -4.94 -13.97
C VAL A 7 6.89 -4.45 -15.10
N LEU A 8 6.79 -3.13 -15.30
CA LEU A 8 5.95 -2.54 -16.35
C LEU A 8 6.51 -2.83 -17.75
N ASP A 9 7.82 -2.86 -17.92
CA ASP A 9 8.45 -3.17 -19.21
C ASP A 9 8.30 -4.67 -19.54
N LEU A 10 8.52 -5.56 -18.56
CA LEU A 10 8.24 -7.00 -18.72
C LEU A 10 6.77 -7.26 -19.09
N ALA A 11 5.83 -6.51 -18.54
CA ALA A 11 4.42 -6.65 -18.89
C ALA A 11 4.17 -6.35 -20.38
N LYS A 12 4.75 -5.26 -20.92
CA LYS A 12 4.64 -4.90 -22.34
C LYS A 12 5.28 -5.96 -23.23
N ASP A 13 6.43 -6.48 -22.83
CA ASP A 13 7.13 -7.53 -23.55
C ASP A 13 6.30 -8.83 -23.63
N ILE A 14 5.65 -9.21 -22.52
CA ILE A 14 4.73 -10.35 -22.48
C ILE A 14 3.54 -10.13 -23.40
N TYR A 15 2.94 -8.93 -23.45
CA TYR A 15 1.83 -8.64 -24.37
C TYR A 15 2.25 -8.84 -25.82
N SER A 16 3.43 -8.31 -26.18
CA SER A 16 4.00 -8.42 -27.52
C SER A 16 4.32 -9.87 -27.89
N LEU A 17 4.83 -10.67 -26.93
CA LEU A 17 5.09 -12.09 -27.14
C LEU A 17 3.81 -12.88 -27.44
N VAL A 18 2.73 -12.62 -26.70
CA VAL A 18 1.47 -13.37 -26.83
C VAL A 18 0.86 -13.25 -28.22
N GLU A 19 1.01 -12.10 -28.89
CA GLU A 19 0.57 -11.89 -30.27
C GLU A 19 1.30 -12.81 -31.27
N ASN A 20 2.53 -13.18 -30.96
CA ASN A 20 3.43 -13.94 -31.83
C ASN A 20 3.47 -15.45 -31.54
N VAL A 21 2.70 -15.95 -30.55
CA VAL A 21 2.73 -17.38 -30.19
C VAL A 21 2.08 -18.27 -31.25
N LYS A 22 2.76 -19.37 -31.57
CA LYS A 22 2.33 -20.34 -32.58
C LYS A 22 1.51 -21.48 -32.01
N ALA A 23 1.61 -21.74 -30.71
CA ALA A 23 0.85 -22.75 -29.99
C ALA A 23 0.45 -22.25 -28.59
N ASN A 24 -0.45 -22.98 -27.93
CA ASN A 24 -0.95 -22.65 -26.58
C ASN A 24 -1.55 -21.23 -26.44
N LYS A 25 -2.04 -20.65 -27.53
CA LYS A 25 -2.60 -19.28 -27.60
C LYS A 25 -3.54 -18.94 -26.44
N LYS A 26 -4.49 -19.81 -26.11
CA LYS A 26 -5.43 -19.57 -24.99
C LYS A 26 -4.75 -19.49 -23.62
N ARG A 27 -3.72 -20.31 -23.37
CA ARG A 27 -2.98 -20.29 -22.10
C ARG A 27 -2.06 -19.06 -22.02
N CYS A 28 -1.37 -18.74 -23.12
CA CYS A 28 -0.56 -17.53 -23.23
C CYS A 28 -1.39 -16.25 -23.04
N LEU A 29 -2.57 -16.17 -23.66
CA LEU A 29 -3.49 -15.05 -23.48
C LEU A 29 -3.94 -14.90 -22.03
N ARG A 30 -4.30 -16.00 -21.38
CA ARG A 30 -4.71 -15.99 -19.96
C ARG A 30 -3.61 -15.51 -19.03
N VAL A 31 -2.36 -15.88 -19.31
CA VAL A 31 -1.20 -15.34 -18.58
C VAL A 31 -1.12 -13.83 -18.78
N SER A 32 -1.22 -13.33 -20.03
CA SER A 32 -1.22 -11.89 -20.32
C SER A 32 -2.37 -11.14 -19.62
N GLU A 33 -3.58 -11.69 -19.58
CA GLU A 33 -4.71 -11.08 -18.85
C GLU A 33 -4.41 -10.93 -17.35
N ARG A 34 -3.77 -11.95 -16.74
CA ARG A 34 -3.35 -11.89 -15.33
C ARG A 34 -2.23 -10.89 -15.10
N VAL A 35 -1.26 -10.81 -16.02
CA VAL A 35 -0.21 -9.78 -15.99
C VAL A 35 -0.82 -8.37 -16.05
N LYS A 36 -1.89 -8.17 -16.81
CA LYS A 36 -2.58 -6.87 -16.88
C LYS A 36 -3.25 -6.43 -15.58
N ALA A 37 -3.80 -7.38 -14.81
CA ALA A 37 -4.31 -7.08 -13.48
C ALA A 37 -3.18 -6.64 -12.52
N LEU A 38 -2.03 -7.31 -12.58
CA LEU A 38 -0.84 -6.97 -11.80
C LEU A 38 -0.24 -5.62 -12.22
N GLU A 39 -0.17 -5.34 -13.52
CA GLU A 39 0.29 -4.05 -14.07
C GLU A 39 -0.51 -2.87 -13.49
N SER A 40 -1.82 -3.04 -13.33
CA SER A 40 -2.71 -2.01 -12.79
C SER A 40 -2.39 -1.68 -11.32
N LEU A 41 -2.06 -2.70 -10.51
CA LEU A 41 -1.60 -2.52 -9.13
C LEU A 41 -0.25 -1.78 -9.08
N VAL A 42 0.69 -2.19 -9.93
CA VAL A 42 2.04 -1.59 -9.99
C VAL A 42 1.99 -0.13 -10.44
N LYS A 43 1.11 0.23 -11.39
CA LYS A 43 0.86 1.63 -11.76
C LYS A 43 0.33 2.44 -10.58
N SER A 44 -0.57 1.86 -9.80
CA SER A 44 -1.13 2.53 -8.61
C SER A 44 -0.03 2.82 -7.57
N ILE A 45 0.92 1.90 -7.39
CA ILE A 45 2.11 2.10 -6.54
C ILE A 45 3.00 3.22 -7.09
N LYS A 46 3.29 3.20 -8.40
CA LYS A 46 4.11 4.23 -9.05
C LYS A 46 3.47 5.62 -8.93
N HIS A 47 2.15 5.75 -9.05
CA HIS A 47 1.48 7.04 -8.90
C HIS A 47 1.51 7.58 -7.46
N ARG A 48 1.72 6.72 -6.45
CA ARG A 48 1.87 7.09 -5.04
C ARG A 48 3.28 7.59 -4.67
N ASP A 49 4.12 7.93 -5.67
CA ASP A 49 5.55 8.34 -5.67
C ASP A 49 6.08 9.29 -4.55
N LYS A 50 5.29 9.65 -3.52
CA LYS A 50 5.71 10.45 -2.35
C LYS A 50 5.95 9.65 -1.07
N VAL A 51 5.52 8.38 -0.98
CA VAL A 51 5.83 7.53 0.18
C VAL A 51 6.75 6.42 -0.29
N GLN A 52 7.94 6.35 0.29
CA GLN A 52 8.90 5.27 0.07
C GLN A 52 8.14 3.95 0.29
N ALA A 53 7.93 3.18 -0.79
CA ALA A 53 7.24 1.91 -0.71
C ALA A 53 7.85 1.06 0.41
N SER A 54 7.00 0.46 1.26
CA SER A 54 7.46 -0.33 2.38
C SER A 54 8.39 -1.47 1.93
N ALA A 55 9.21 -1.99 2.86
CA ALA A 55 10.08 -3.13 2.57
C ALA A 55 9.30 -4.34 2.02
N ASP A 56 8.08 -4.56 2.52
CA ASP A 56 7.19 -5.62 2.07
C ASP A 56 6.69 -5.41 0.64
N ILE A 57 6.35 -4.17 0.28
CA ILE A 57 5.96 -3.84 -1.10
C ILE A 57 7.13 -4.02 -2.06
N ASN A 58 8.33 -3.56 -1.70
CA ASN A 58 9.53 -3.76 -2.53
C ASN A 58 9.85 -5.25 -2.71
N LYS A 59 9.71 -6.05 -1.64
CA LYS A 59 9.90 -7.51 -1.71
C LYS A 59 8.87 -8.15 -2.63
N ALA A 60 7.59 -7.81 -2.50
CA ALA A 60 6.53 -8.32 -3.37
C ALA A 60 6.73 -7.93 -4.84
N LEU A 61 7.20 -6.70 -5.11
CA LEU A 61 7.53 -6.24 -6.45
C LEU A 61 8.72 -7.00 -7.07
N ASN A 62 9.75 -7.30 -6.28
CA ASN A 62 10.89 -8.11 -6.73
C ASN A 62 10.47 -9.55 -7.06
N GLU A 63 9.68 -10.19 -6.19
CA GLU A 63 9.14 -11.54 -6.43
C GLU A 63 8.25 -11.57 -7.68
N LEU A 64 7.45 -10.51 -7.89
CA LEU A 64 6.66 -10.33 -9.10
C LEU A 64 7.54 -10.22 -10.35
N SER A 65 8.61 -9.42 -10.32
CA SER A 65 9.56 -9.29 -11.44
C SER A 65 10.14 -10.64 -11.88
N ILE A 66 10.60 -11.45 -10.92
CA ILE A 66 11.13 -12.80 -11.19
C ILE A 66 10.05 -13.72 -11.81
N THR A 67 8.81 -13.57 -11.35
CA THR A 67 7.69 -14.34 -11.87
C THR A 67 7.31 -13.92 -13.29
N LEU A 68 7.34 -12.63 -13.60
CA LEU A 68 7.12 -12.12 -14.95
C LEU A 68 8.24 -12.53 -15.91
N GLN A 69 9.50 -12.54 -15.48
CA GLN A 69 10.60 -13.10 -16.27
C GLN A 69 10.36 -14.59 -16.59
N SER A 70 9.91 -15.37 -15.60
CA SER A 70 9.58 -16.78 -15.82
C SER A 70 8.43 -16.94 -16.83
N ALA A 71 7.40 -16.09 -16.74
CA ALA A 71 6.27 -16.07 -17.67
C ALA A 71 6.70 -15.68 -19.10
N TYR A 72 7.53 -14.64 -19.23
CA TYR A 72 8.12 -14.20 -20.49
C TYR A 72 8.85 -15.36 -21.19
N HIS A 73 9.79 -16.00 -20.48
CA HIS A 73 10.55 -17.12 -21.06
C HIS A 73 9.67 -18.31 -21.42
N LEU A 74 8.64 -18.61 -20.63
CA LEU A 74 7.68 -19.66 -20.95
C LEU A 74 6.93 -19.35 -22.25
N ILE A 75 6.44 -18.13 -22.41
CA ILE A 75 5.68 -17.72 -23.60
C ILE A 75 6.59 -17.66 -24.82
N ASP A 76 7.82 -17.19 -24.68
CA ASP A 76 8.80 -17.10 -25.76
C ASP A 76 9.10 -18.48 -26.38
N LYS A 77 9.16 -19.55 -25.58
CA LYS A 77 9.28 -20.93 -26.12
C LYS A 77 8.20 -21.28 -27.15
N TYR A 78 7.02 -20.67 -27.05
CA TYR A 78 5.88 -20.92 -27.96
C TYR A 78 5.84 -20.00 -29.18
N THR A 79 6.73 -19.02 -29.32
CA THR A 79 6.88 -18.21 -30.53
C THR A 79 7.70 -18.92 -31.61
N MET A 80 8.59 -19.85 -31.21
CA MET A 80 9.48 -20.57 -32.12
C MET A 80 8.89 -21.91 -32.59
N SER A 81 8.68 -22.06 -33.91
CA SER A 81 8.03 -23.25 -34.50
C SER A 81 8.75 -24.57 -34.18
N ASN A 82 10.08 -24.53 -34.11
CA ASN A 82 10.91 -25.72 -33.87
C ASN A 82 10.85 -26.17 -32.40
N LEU A 83 10.74 -25.23 -31.46
CA LEU A 83 10.57 -25.53 -30.03
C LEU A 83 9.16 -26.04 -29.75
N VAL A 84 8.14 -25.43 -30.33
CA VAL A 84 6.75 -25.90 -30.22
C VAL A 84 6.61 -27.37 -30.60
N LYS A 85 7.20 -27.78 -31.74
CA LYS A 85 7.19 -29.19 -32.17
C LYS A 85 7.85 -30.13 -31.17
N ARG A 86 8.89 -29.66 -30.46
CA ARG A 86 9.60 -30.44 -29.44
C ARG A 86 8.80 -30.54 -28.14
N ILE A 87 8.16 -29.44 -27.73
CA ILE A 87 7.36 -29.34 -26.51
C ILE A 87 6.06 -30.16 -26.63
N LEU A 88 5.40 -30.13 -27.78
CA LEU A 88 4.19 -30.97 -28.00
C LEU A 88 4.50 -32.47 -27.99
N LYS A 89 5.76 -32.86 -28.23
CA LYS A 89 6.21 -34.25 -28.13
C LYS A 89 6.55 -34.67 -26.70
N SER A 90 6.73 -33.72 -25.78
CA SER A 90 6.94 -34.03 -24.36
C SER A 90 5.62 -33.96 -23.59
N SER A 91 5.37 -34.94 -22.72
CA SER A 91 4.14 -35.03 -21.92
C SER A 91 4.03 -33.97 -20.80
N SER A 92 5.04 -33.12 -20.62
CA SER A 92 5.20 -32.22 -19.45
C SER A 92 4.80 -30.75 -19.70
N HIS A 93 4.34 -30.40 -20.90
CA HIS A 93 4.00 -29.01 -21.27
C HIS A 93 2.79 -28.41 -20.52
N GLY A 94 2.03 -29.24 -19.81
CA GLY A 94 0.90 -28.81 -18.98
C GLY A 94 1.31 -28.10 -17.69
N ASP A 95 2.39 -28.58 -17.05
CA ASP A 95 2.77 -28.24 -15.68
C ASP A 95 3.46 -26.88 -15.58
N GLU A 96 4.25 -26.50 -16.59
CA GLU A 96 4.97 -25.21 -16.60
C GLU A 96 3.99 -24.01 -16.52
N PHE A 97 2.84 -24.10 -17.20
CA PHE A 97 1.81 -23.06 -17.12
C PHE A 97 1.12 -23.03 -15.75
N ASN A 98 0.94 -24.18 -15.10
CA ASN A 98 0.33 -24.24 -13.78
C ASN A 98 1.23 -23.54 -12.76
N GLY A 99 2.53 -23.84 -12.77
CA GLY A 99 3.49 -23.19 -11.86
C GLY A 99 3.59 -21.67 -12.07
N VAL A 100 3.61 -21.18 -13.31
CA VAL A 100 3.58 -19.72 -13.57
C VAL A 100 2.27 -19.11 -13.09
N ASN A 101 1.14 -19.78 -13.31
CA ASN A 101 -0.17 -19.30 -12.91
C ASN A 101 -0.35 -19.20 -11.40
N GLU A 102 0.15 -20.18 -10.64
CA GLU A 102 0.17 -20.17 -9.18
C GLU A 102 1.03 -19.02 -8.67
N ARG A 103 2.26 -18.89 -9.17
CA ARG A 103 3.17 -17.81 -8.78
C ARG A 103 2.62 -16.41 -9.09
N LEU A 104 1.92 -16.24 -10.22
CA LEU A 104 1.25 -14.97 -10.55
C LEU A 104 0.11 -14.66 -9.57
N ASN A 105 -0.66 -15.68 -9.17
CA ASN A 105 -1.72 -15.52 -8.18
C ASN A 105 -1.14 -15.17 -6.80
N ASP A 106 -0.09 -15.85 -6.37
CA ASP A 106 0.59 -15.59 -5.10
C ASP A 106 1.18 -14.18 -5.07
N ALA A 107 1.82 -13.76 -6.16
CA ALA A 107 2.35 -12.40 -6.29
C ALA A 107 1.24 -11.35 -6.22
N PHE A 108 0.09 -11.60 -6.87
CA PHE A 108 -1.08 -10.73 -6.79
C PHE A 108 -1.60 -10.61 -5.37
N GLN A 109 -1.81 -11.74 -4.68
CA GLN A 109 -2.30 -11.75 -3.31
C GLN A 109 -1.34 -11.05 -2.34
N ARG A 110 -0.04 -11.33 -2.44
CA ARG A 110 0.99 -10.68 -1.60
C ARG A 110 1.03 -9.17 -1.82
N LEU A 111 1.02 -8.73 -3.08
CA LEU A 111 1.07 -7.31 -3.40
C LEU A 111 -0.21 -6.60 -2.96
N ALA A 112 -1.38 -7.19 -3.19
CA ALA A 112 -2.66 -6.65 -2.76
C ALA A 112 -2.74 -6.52 -1.23
N LEU A 113 -2.31 -7.55 -0.49
CA LEU A 113 -2.27 -7.53 0.97
C LEU A 113 -1.31 -6.48 1.51
N ALA A 114 -0.09 -6.38 0.96
CA ALA A 114 0.89 -5.38 1.36
C ALA A 114 0.36 -3.95 1.17
N LEU A 115 -0.32 -3.70 0.05
CA LEU A 115 -0.95 -2.40 -0.23
C LEU A 115 -2.10 -2.08 0.73
N GLN A 116 -2.90 -3.09 1.09
CA GLN A 116 -4.02 -2.92 2.01
C GLN A 116 -3.54 -2.63 3.44
N VAL A 117 -2.49 -3.31 3.91
CA VAL A 117 -1.86 -3.05 5.21
C VAL A 117 -1.26 -1.64 5.26
N GLU A 118 -0.55 -1.22 4.21
CA GLU A 118 0.02 0.12 4.14
C GLU A 118 -1.08 1.20 4.20
N HIS A 119 -2.15 1.04 3.39
CA HIS A 119 -3.28 1.96 3.41
C HIS A 119 -4.01 1.98 4.75
N GLY A 120 -4.16 0.82 5.41
CA GLY A 120 -4.72 0.74 6.76
C GLY A 120 -3.90 1.50 7.80
N ASN A 121 -2.56 1.40 7.73
CA ASN A 121 -1.66 2.11 8.62
C ASN A 121 -1.73 3.64 8.43
N GLU A 122 -1.88 4.12 7.19
CA GLU A 122 -2.07 5.54 6.90
C GLU A 122 -3.37 6.08 7.50
N VAL A 123 -4.48 5.36 7.31
CA VAL A 123 -5.78 5.71 7.88
C VAL A 123 -5.72 5.74 9.41
N TYR A 124 -5.04 4.76 10.02
CA TYR A 124 -4.87 4.70 11.48
C TYR A 124 -4.10 5.93 12.01
N LYS A 125 -3.00 6.34 11.35
CA LYS A 125 -2.26 7.55 11.74
C LYS A 125 -3.12 8.81 11.66
N VAL A 126 -3.95 8.93 10.62
CA VAL A 126 -4.89 10.05 10.48
C VAL A 126 -5.93 10.02 11.60
N PHE A 127 -6.45 8.84 11.93
CA PHE A 127 -7.38 8.66 13.05
C PHE A 127 -6.76 9.04 14.40
N GLU A 128 -5.52 8.61 14.68
CA GLU A 128 -4.80 9.01 15.90
C GLU A 128 -4.59 10.52 15.98
N LEU A 129 -4.21 11.16 14.87
CA LEU A 129 -4.05 12.62 14.81
C LEU A 129 -5.35 13.35 15.11
N ILE A 130 -6.47 12.91 14.51
CA ILE A 130 -7.80 13.51 14.76
C ILE A 130 -8.23 13.31 16.21
N SER A 131 -7.97 12.12 16.77
CA SER A 131 -8.33 11.81 18.16
C SER A 131 -7.57 12.72 19.13
N ARG A 132 -6.25 12.86 18.93
CA ARG A 132 -5.40 13.74 19.73
C ARG A 132 -5.83 15.21 19.66
N GLN A 133 -6.14 15.71 18.46
CA GLN A 133 -6.64 17.09 18.31
C GLN A 133 -7.92 17.35 19.08
N LYS A 134 -8.81 16.35 19.15
CA LYS A 134 -10.06 16.46 19.88
C LYS A 134 -9.84 16.40 21.39
N GLU A 135 -8.93 15.55 21.85
CA GLU A 135 -8.49 15.49 23.26
C GLU A 135 -7.88 16.83 23.68
N ASP A 136 -6.91 17.35 22.93
CA ASP A 136 -6.26 18.64 23.20
C ASP A 136 -7.27 19.81 23.28
N GLU A 137 -8.33 19.80 22.45
CA GLU A 137 -9.38 20.83 22.49
C GLU A 137 -10.26 20.73 23.74
N VAL A 138 -10.55 19.52 24.20
CA VAL A 138 -11.35 19.30 25.43
C VAL A 138 -10.51 19.67 26.64
N ASP A 139 -9.30 19.14 26.75
CA ASP A 139 -8.37 19.41 27.85
C ASP A 139 -8.10 20.91 27.95
N GLY A 140 -7.84 21.58 26.82
CA GLY A 140 -7.63 23.02 26.79
C GLY A 140 -8.84 23.83 27.28
N LYS A 141 -10.08 23.37 27.07
CA LYS A 141 -11.28 24.02 27.62
C LYS A 141 -11.46 23.77 29.11
N GLU A 142 -11.13 22.58 29.57
CA GLU A 142 -11.19 22.21 30.99
C GLU A 142 -10.15 23.01 31.80
N ASP A 143 -8.91 23.07 31.31
CA ASP A 143 -7.83 23.87 31.89
C ASP A 143 -8.19 25.36 31.98
N ASP A 144 -8.77 25.93 30.92
CA ASP A 144 -9.21 27.33 30.89
C ASP A 144 -10.32 27.62 31.89
N ALA A 145 -11.26 26.67 32.06
CA ALA A 145 -12.35 26.79 33.01
C ALA A 145 -11.85 26.68 34.46
N GLU A 146 -10.91 25.78 34.71
CA GLU A 146 -10.26 25.63 36.01
C GLU A 146 -9.49 26.91 36.38
N LEU A 147 -8.69 27.45 35.45
CA LEU A 147 -7.93 28.68 35.66
C LEU A 147 -8.85 29.88 35.98
N LYS A 148 -9.97 30.03 35.26
CA LYS A 148 -10.97 31.06 35.54
C LYS A 148 -11.58 30.94 36.94
N ARG A 149 -11.84 29.70 37.39
CA ARG A 149 -12.36 29.45 38.74
C ARG A 149 -11.33 29.87 39.80
N MET A 150 -10.07 29.44 39.66
CA MET A 150 -9.00 29.82 40.59
C MET A 150 -8.81 31.34 40.68
N LEU A 151 -8.87 32.05 39.54
CA LEU A 151 -8.77 33.51 39.51
C LEU A 151 -9.94 34.20 40.21
N THR A 152 -11.15 33.65 40.06
CA THR A 152 -12.35 34.17 40.74
C THR A 152 -12.24 34.00 42.25
N GLU A 153 -11.88 32.79 42.71
CA GLU A 153 -11.67 32.50 44.14
C GLU A 153 -10.58 33.39 44.76
N TYR A 154 -9.49 33.62 44.03
CA TYR A 154 -8.43 34.54 44.48
C TYR A 154 -8.91 35.99 44.57
N GLY A 155 -9.69 36.46 43.59
CA GLY A 155 -10.30 37.78 43.60
C GLY A 155 -11.22 37.98 44.80
N GLU A 156 -12.11 37.01 45.07
CA GLU A 156 -13.00 37.03 46.23
C GLU A 156 -12.23 37.05 47.56
N TYR A 157 -11.14 36.27 47.66
CA TYR A 157 -10.26 36.26 48.82
C TYR A 157 -9.61 37.63 49.07
N VAL A 158 -9.10 38.28 48.01
CA VAL A 158 -8.48 39.61 48.10
C VAL A 158 -9.52 40.67 48.50
N GLU A 159 -10.73 40.62 47.93
CA GLU A 159 -11.82 41.54 48.27
C GLU A 159 -12.31 41.38 49.70
N ALA A 160 -12.39 40.14 50.21
CA ALA A 160 -12.73 39.89 51.61
C ALA A 160 -11.67 40.48 52.55
N MET A 161 -10.39 40.23 52.28
CA MET A 161 -9.28 40.77 53.08
C MET A 161 -9.24 42.30 53.06
N GLN A 162 -9.56 42.92 51.93
CA GLN A 162 -9.62 44.38 51.82
C GLN A 162 -10.76 44.98 52.65
N ARG A 163 -11.94 44.34 52.65
CA ARG A 163 -13.07 44.75 53.50
C ARG A 163 -12.72 44.66 54.98
N ASP A 164 -12.13 43.57 55.42
CA ASP A 164 -11.71 43.39 56.81
C ASP A 164 -10.71 44.48 57.24
N LEU A 165 -9.75 44.82 56.37
CA LEU A 165 -8.79 45.89 56.62
C LEU A 165 -9.44 47.28 56.73
N ASP A 166 -10.45 47.56 55.90
CA ASP A 166 -11.14 48.84 55.90
C ASP A 166 -12.08 48.97 57.11
N GLU A 167 -12.73 47.89 57.54
CA GLU A 167 -13.49 47.85 58.79
C GLU A 167 -12.60 48.15 60.01
N ILE A 168 -11.40 47.56 60.08
CA ILE A 168 -10.43 47.81 61.15
C ILE A 168 -9.97 49.28 61.17
N LYS A 169 -9.83 49.94 60.02
CA LYS A 169 -9.41 51.36 59.94
C LYS A 169 -10.50 52.35 60.34
N THR A 170 -11.77 51.94 60.26
CA THR A 170 -12.92 52.80 60.55
C THR A 170 -13.48 52.64 61.97
N SER A 171 -12.99 51.64 62.72
CA SER A 171 -13.28 51.43 64.15
C SER A 171 -12.27 52.11 65.07
#